data_AF-A0A2A5NX76-F1
#
_entry.id   AF-A0A2A5NX76-F1
#
_cell.length_a   1.000
_cell.length_b   1.000
_cell.length_c   1.000
_cell.angle_alpha   90.00
_cell.angle_beta   90.00
_cell.angle_gamma   90.00
#
_symmetry.space_group_name_H-M   'P 1'
#
loop_
_entity.id
_entity.type
_entity.pdbx_description
1 polymer ?
#
loop_
_entity_poly.entity_id
_entity_poly.type
_entity_poly.pdbx_seq_one_letter_code
_entity_poly.pdbx_strand_id
1 'polypeptide(L)'
;MSEPIAAPRNAPLELKLRIMLRNWSYPEFREILYKEAKEGKDHRYFSVYKRLYAYLRASELRKQGLSYNEVAEAMRREVGFRPSKNMLSYWLRGIYTPLGNLSVFDVHQPEVGLVMGLILSDGSEYQYYHRCTAHAIGELINSDEGLLEMFRGACRKLGLSVYTRLKHKCWRAQTSSTLLYLLLKRFDEFIIKAPADVQWTFIRGLWLGDGHVGMKVVLINTDLSSGATWPTPSALGGCGPHSRIRGD
;
A
#
# COMPACT_ATOMS: atom_id res chain seq x y z
N MET A 1 -13.11 23.59 0.35
CA MET A 1 -11.91 23.13 1.07
C MET A 1 -11.54 21.77 0.50
N SER A 2 -10.29 21.54 0.09
CA SER A 2 -9.85 20.23 -0.39
C SER A 2 -9.95 19.19 0.72
N GLU A 3 -10.37 17.97 0.39
CA GLU A 3 -10.35 16.88 1.37
C GLU A 3 -8.91 16.57 1.78
N PRO A 4 -8.65 16.23 3.06
CA PRO A 4 -7.31 15.86 3.49
C PRO A 4 -6.85 14.57 2.79
N ILE A 5 -5.60 14.53 2.39
CA ILE A 5 -5.00 13.36 1.72
C ILE A 5 -4.10 12.54 2.66
N ALA A 6 -3.67 13.12 3.79
CA ALA A 6 -2.79 12.47 4.74
C ALA A 6 -3.03 12.93 6.18
N ALA A 7 -2.73 12.07 7.13
CA ALA A 7 -2.76 12.33 8.55
C ALA A 7 -1.54 11.64 9.22
N PRO A 8 -0.56 12.42 9.72
CA PRO A 8 0.61 11.85 10.38
C PRO A 8 0.24 11.15 11.70
N ARG A 9 1.22 10.44 12.28
CA ARG A 9 1.03 9.64 13.50
C ARG A 9 0.40 10.40 14.68
N ASN A 10 0.68 11.69 14.85
CA ASN A 10 0.15 12.53 15.92
C ASN A 10 -1.14 13.28 15.56
N ALA A 11 -1.71 13.03 14.37
CA ALA A 11 -2.95 13.69 13.95
C ALA A 11 -4.18 13.25 14.78
N PRO A 12 -5.23 14.10 14.87
CA PRO A 12 -6.48 13.74 15.52
C PRO A 12 -7.10 12.46 14.96
N LEU A 13 -7.69 11.64 15.83
CA LEU A 13 -8.32 10.37 15.43
C LEU A 13 -9.41 10.55 14.37
N GLU A 14 -10.22 11.61 14.48
CA GLU A 14 -11.29 11.91 13.52
C GLU A 14 -10.74 12.08 12.10
N LEU A 15 -9.62 12.81 11.96
CA LEU A 15 -8.97 13.01 10.68
C LEU A 15 -8.48 11.68 10.09
N LYS A 16 -7.86 10.84 10.91
CA LYS A 16 -7.40 9.52 10.49
C LYS A 16 -8.55 8.61 10.07
N LEU A 17 -9.62 8.61 10.86
CA LEU A 17 -10.81 7.81 10.59
C LEU A 17 -11.46 8.23 9.28
N ARG A 18 -11.57 9.54 9.01
CA ARG A 18 -12.10 10.06 7.75
C ARG A 18 -11.33 9.52 6.54
N ILE A 19 -10.00 9.60 6.55
CA ILE A 19 -9.15 9.08 5.46
C ILE A 19 -9.30 7.55 5.34
N MET A 20 -9.27 6.82 6.46
CA MET A 20 -9.39 5.36 6.43
C MET A 20 -10.77 4.88 5.98
N LEU A 21 -11.84 5.61 6.28
CA LEU A 21 -13.18 5.30 5.76
C LEU A 21 -13.28 5.58 4.26
N ARG A 22 -12.59 6.60 3.76
CA ARG A 22 -12.44 6.82 2.31
C ARG A 22 -11.68 5.67 1.66
N ASN A 23 -10.53 5.29 2.21
CA ASN A 23 -9.79 4.09 1.74
C ASN A 23 -10.67 2.83 1.79
N TRP A 24 -11.45 2.64 2.85
CA TRP A 24 -12.37 1.50 3.00
C TRP A 24 -13.48 1.45 1.94
N SER A 25 -13.79 2.59 1.32
CA SER A 25 -14.74 2.64 0.20
C SER A 25 -14.15 2.14 -1.11
N TYR A 26 -12.82 2.09 -1.23
CA TYR A 26 -12.14 1.56 -2.41
C TYR A 26 -12.13 0.02 -2.38
N PRO A 27 -12.74 -0.67 -3.36
CA PRO A 27 -12.86 -2.13 -3.36
C PRO A 27 -11.52 -2.86 -3.24
N GLU A 28 -10.51 -2.42 -3.98
CA GLU A 28 -9.17 -3.00 -4.01
C GLU A 28 -8.44 -2.86 -2.67
N PHE A 29 -8.61 -1.72 -1.97
CA PHE A 29 -8.06 -1.55 -0.63
C PHE A 29 -8.75 -2.47 0.39
N ARG A 30 -10.09 -2.57 0.29
CA ARG A 30 -10.88 -3.46 1.15
C ARG A 30 -10.47 -4.92 0.94
N GLU A 31 -10.24 -5.33 -0.30
CA GLU A 31 -9.85 -6.69 -0.68
C GLU A 31 -8.47 -7.07 -0.11
N ILE A 32 -7.44 -6.23 -0.33
CA ILE A 32 -6.09 -6.53 0.18
C ILE A 32 -6.05 -6.54 1.71
N LEU A 33 -6.81 -5.63 2.36
CA LEU A 33 -6.89 -5.58 3.82
C LEU A 33 -7.64 -6.81 4.37
N TYR A 34 -8.69 -7.27 3.68
CA TYR A 34 -9.39 -8.51 4.03
C TYR A 34 -8.47 -9.73 3.93
N LYS A 35 -7.77 -9.90 2.80
CA LYS A 35 -6.85 -11.03 2.59
C LYS A 35 -5.75 -11.03 3.65
N GLU A 36 -5.12 -9.88 3.89
CA GLU A 36 -4.09 -9.77 4.92
C GLU A 36 -4.63 -9.97 6.34
N ALA A 37 -5.87 -9.55 6.64
CA ALA A 37 -6.52 -9.83 7.91
C ALA A 37 -6.79 -11.33 8.11
N LYS A 38 -7.10 -12.06 7.03
CA LYS A 38 -7.43 -13.49 7.07
C LYS A 38 -6.19 -14.38 7.11
N GLU A 39 -5.19 -14.06 6.28
CA GLU A 39 -3.98 -14.87 6.07
C GLU A 39 -2.81 -14.46 6.96
N GLY A 40 -2.83 -13.21 7.45
CA GLY A 40 -1.77 -12.66 8.29
C GLY A 40 -1.60 -13.44 9.59
N LYS A 41 -0.34 -13.77 9.90
CA LYS A 41 0.01 -14.48 11.14
C LYS A 41 -0.28 -13.60 12.36
N ASP A 42 -0.97 -14.20 13.33
CA ASP A 42 -1.04 -13.61 14.66
C ASP A 42 0.27 -13.91 15.42
N HIS A 43 0.68 -12.98 16.28
CA HIS A 43 1.79 -13.20 17.21
C HIS A 43 1.22 -13.27 18.63
N ARG A 44 1.87 -12.62 19.60
CA ARG A 44 1.32 -12.51 20.97
C ARG A 44 -0.06 -11.84 21.01
N TYR A 45 -0.35 -10.99 20.03
CA TYR A 45 -1.64 -10.33 19.82
C TYR A 45 -2.10 -10.52 18.37
N PHE A 46 -3.39 -10.30 18.13
CA PHE A 46 -3.94 -10.26 16.78
C PHE A 46 -3.20 -9.25 15.91
N SER A 47 -2.95 -9.64 14.65
CA SER A 47 -2.23 -8.80 13.70
C SER A 47 -2.86 -7.41 13.59
N VAL A 48 -2.04 -6.39 13.31
CA VAL A 48 -2.52 -5.02 13.14
C VAL A 48 -3.56 -4.93 12.01
N TYR A 49 -3.37 -5.68 10.93
CA TYR A 49 -4.29 -5.73 9.80
C TYR A 49 -5.63 -6.36 10.17
N LYS A 50 -5.62 -7.45 10.94
CA LYS A 50 -6.82 -8.08 11.47
C LYS A 50 -7.62 -7.12 12.35
N ARG A 51 -6.94 -6.38 13.24
CA ARG A 51 -7.56 -5.33 14.07
C ARG A 51 -8.08 -4.14 13.25
N LEU A 52 -7.36 -3.73 12.20
CA LEU A 52 -7.78 -2.63 11.32
C LEU A 52 -9.01 -2.99 10.49
N TYR A 53 -8.98 -4.15 9.82
CA TYR A 53 -10.14 -4.68 9.11
C TYR A 53 -11.35 -4.75 10.03
N ALA A 54 -11.14 -5.35 11.20
CA ALA A 54 -12.15 -5.50 12.23
C ALA A 54 -12.78 -4.15 12.64
N TYR A 55 -11.95 -3.14 12.89
CA TYR A 55 -12.41 -1.82 13.29
C TYR A 55 -13.24 -1.10 12.22
N LEU A 56 -12.80 -1.13 10.96
CA LEU A 56 -13.51 -0.51 9.85
C LEU A 56 -14.83 -1.24 9.56
N ARG A 57 -14.79 -2.57 9.54
CA ARG A 57 -15.97 -3.43 9.36
C ARG A 57 -16.99 -3.25 10.48
N ALA A 58 -16.55 -3.18 11.73
CA ALA A 58 -17.44 -2.90 12.86
C ALA A 58 -18.14 -1.54 12.71
N SER A 59 -17.42 -0.52 12.22
CA SER A 59 -17.99 0.81 11.98
C SER A 59 -19.05 0.78 10.87
N GLU A 60 -18.80 0.04 9.79
CA GLU A 60 -19.75 -0.17 8.68
C GLU A 60 -21.02 -0.91 9.16
N LEU A 61 -20.86 -2.06 9.83
CA LEU A 61 -21.98 -2.87 10.32
C LEU A 61 -22.82 -2.13 11.37
N ARG A 62 -22.19 -1.29 12.21
CA ARG A 62 -22.93 -0.45 13.16
C ARG A 62 -23.76 0.63 12.49
N LYS A 63 -23.27 1.22 11.39
CA LYS A 63 -24.07 2.15 10.58
C LYS A 63 -25.28 1.46 9.93
N GLN A 64 -25.19 0.16 9.68
CA GLN A 64 -26.30 -0.68 9.20
C GLN A 64 -27.26 -1.12 10.32
N GLY A 65 -27.02 -0.73 11.58
CA GLY A 65 -27.92 -1.00 12.70
C GLY A 65 -27.63 -2.29 13.49
N LEU A 66 -26.67 -3.13 13.08
CA LEU A 66 -26.40 -4.42 13.73
C LEU A 66 -25.92 -4.25 15.17
N SER A 67 -26.43 -5.03 16.12
CA SER A 67 -26.00 -5.03 17.52
C SER A 67 -24.53 -5.43 17.69
N TYR A 68 -23.95 -5.15 18.87
CA TYR A 68 -22.56 -5.53 19.16
C TYR A 68 -22.30 -7.04 19.05
N ASN A 69 -23.30 -7.87 19.37
CA ASN A 69 -23.16 -9.32 19.26
C ASN A 69 -23.15 -9.76 17.80
N GLU A 70 -24.04 -9.20 16.97
CA GLU A 70 -24.09 -9.51 15.52
C GLU A 70 -22.82 -9.05 14.82
N VAL A 71 -22.30 -7.87 15.17
CA VAL A 71 -21.00 -7.38 14.69
C VAL A 71 -19.88 -8.36 15.06
N ALA A 72 -19.80 -8.78 16.33
CA ALA A 72 -18.77 -9.70 16.78
C ALA A 72 -18.85 -11.07 16.09
N GLU A 73 -20.06 -11.59 15.81
CA GLU A 73 -20.25 -12.84 15.05
C GLU A 73 -19.88 -12.71 13.59
N ALA A 74 -20.20 -11.58 12.94
CA ALA A 74 -19.78 -11.32 11.56
C ALA A 74 -18.25 -11.39 11.43
N MET A 75 -17.55 -10.73 12.35
CA MET A 75 -16.07 -10.67 12.33
C MET A 75 -15.42 -12.02 12.62
N ARG A 76 -16.02 -12.81 13.53
CA ARG A 76 -15.60 -14.18 13.80
C ARG A 76 -15.69 -15.05 12.54
N ARG A 77 -16.78 -14.90 11.77
CA ARG A 77 -16.99 -15.65 10.53
C ARG A 77 -16.07 -15.18 9.40
N GLU A 78 -15.88 -13.88 9.25
CA GLU A 78 -15.12 -13.30 8.13
C GLU A 78 -13.62 -13.53 8.25
N VAL A 79 -13.03 -13.30 9.44
CA VAL A 79 -11.57 -13.29 9.66
C VAL A 79 -11.11 -14.06 10.90
N GLY A 80 -12.00 -14.87 11.51
CA GLY A 80 -11.66 -15.67 12.69
C GLY A 80 -11.46 -14.87 13.98
N PHE A 81 -11.74 -13.56 13.98
CA PHE A 81 -11.54 -12.69 15.14
C PHE A 81 -12.86 -12.20 15.72
N ARG A 82 -13.09 -12.52 16.99
CA ARG A 82 -14.26 -12.06 17.74
C ARG A 82 -13.85 -10.98 18.75
N PRO A 83 -14.08 -9.68 18.46
CA PRO A 83 -13.85 -8.64 19.45
C PRO A 83 -14.83 -8.77 20.62
N SER A 84 -14.39 -8.41 21.82
CA SER A 84 -15.27 -8.35 22.99
C SER A 84 -16.22 -7.15 22.90
N LYS A 85 -17.35 -7.21 23.62
CA LYS A 85 -18.31 -6.10 23.70
C LYS A 85 -17.66 -4.80 24.17
N ASN A 86 -16.76 -4.87 25.14
CA ASN A 86 -16.02 -3.71 25.65
C ASN A 86 -15.09 -3.13 24.59
N MET A 87 -14.38 -3.99 23.84
CA MET A 87 -13.52 -3.56 22.74
C MET A 87 -14.32 -2.84 21.66
N LEU A 88 -15.45 -3.41 21.22
CA LEU A 88 -16.34 -2.76 20.26
C LEU A 88 -16.87 -1.42 20.78
N SER A 89 -17.33 -1.36 22.02
CA SER A 89 -17.80 -0.12 22.65
C SER A 89 -16.71 0.97 22.63
N TYR A 90 -15.48 0.62 23.01
CA TYR A 90 -14.36 1.57 23.02
C TYR A 90 -13.96 2.02 21.61
N TRP A 91 -13.95 1.11 20.65
CA TRP A 91 -13.67 1.40 19.25
C TRP A 91 -14.66 2.41 18.67
N LEU A 92 -15.94 2.13 18.84
CA LEU A 92 -17.02 2.92 18.25
C LEU A 92 -17.22 4.28 18.94
N ARG A 93 -16.77 4.41 20.20
CA ARG A 93 -16.71 5.67 20.92
C ARG A 93 -15.40 6.45 20.69
N GLY A 94 -14.47 5.89 19.92
CA GLY A 94 -13.18 6.52 19.63
C GLY A 94 -12.20 6.58 20.82
N ILE A 95 -12.41 5.79 21.87
CA ILE A 95 -11.58 5.83 23.10
C ILE A 95 -10.23 5.15 22.86
N TYR A 96 -10.25 3.92 22.34
CA TYR A 96 -9.06 3.16 22.00
C TYR A 96 -9.27 2.59 20.60
N THR A 97 -8.46 2.95 19.62
CA THR A 97 -8.63 2.46 18.24
C THR A 97 -7.32 1.91 17.67
N PRO A 98 -7.40 0.98 16.70
CA PRO A 98 -6.21 0.54 15.97
C PRO A 98 -5.51 1.65 15.17
N LEU A 99 -6.14 2.81 15.00
CA LEU A 99 -5.60 3.95 14.24
C LEU A 99 -4.67 4.86 15.05
N GLY A 100 -4.68 4.76 16.38
CA GLY A 100 -4.03 5.74 17.27
C GLY A 100 -2.57 6.03 16.91
N ASN A 101 -1.77 4.99 16.63
CA ASN A 101 -0.34 5.11 16.33
C ASN A 101 0.01 5.03 14.83
N LEU A 102 -0.98 5.05 13.94
CA LEU A 102 -0.73 4.95 12.51
C LEU A 102 -0.63 6.33 11.85
N SER A 103 0.31 6.49 10.94
CA SER A 103 0.17 7.46 9.85
C SER A 103 -0.78 6.84 8.82
N VAL A 104 -1.76 7.61 8.37
CA VAL A 104 -2.71 7.17 7.34
C VAL A 104 -2.73 8.19 6.23
N PHE A 105 -2.88 7.70 5.00
CA PHE A 105 -2.95 8.52 3.80
C PHE A 105 -3.93 7.89 2.85
N ASP A 106 -4.38 8.68 1.89
CA ASP A 106 -5.21 8.22 0.81
C ASP A 106 -4.40 7.32 -0.11
N VAL A 107 -4.85 6.07 -0.26
CA VAL A 107 -4.13 5.09 -1.07
C VAL A 107 -4.21 5.39 -2.57
N HIS A 108 -5.08 6.31 -2.99
CA HIS A 108 -5.20 6.77 -4.38
C HIS A 108 -4.31 7.96 -4.72
N GLN A 109 -3.41 8.41 -3.83
CA GLN A 109 -2.46 9.46 -4.20
C GLN A 109 -1.37 8.91 -5.14
N PRO A 110 -1.00 9.61 -6.22
CA PRO A 110 0.11 9.21 -7.09
C PRO A 110 1.44 9.00 -6.33
N GLU A 111 1.67 9.74 -5.24
CA GLU A 111 2.83 9.55 -4.39
C GLU A 111 2.92 8.13 -3.80
N VAL A 112 1.80 7.43 -3.62
CA VAL A 112 1.76 6.03 -3.18
C VAL A 112 2.43 5.14 -4.22
N GLY A 113 2.01 5.28 -5.49
CA GLY A 113 2.58 4.52 -6.61
C GLY A 113 4.08 4.75 -6.70
N LEU A 114 4.50 6.02 -6.70
CA LEU A 114 5.92 6.38 -6.78
C LEU A 114 6.76 5.78 -5.65
N VAL A 115 6.31 5.91 -4.39
CA VAL A 115 7.02 5.37 -3.23
C VAL A 115 7.10 3.84 -3.31
N MET A 116 6.02 3.17 -3.71
CA MET A 116 6.01 1.71 -3.87
C MET A 116 6.98 1.26 -4.96
N GLY A 117 6.93 1.88 -6.15
CA GLY A 117 7.80 1.53 -7.26
C GLY A 117 9.28 1.68 -6.92
N LEU A 118 9.66 2.79 -6.26
CA LEU A 118 11.05 3.02 -5.84
C LEU A 118 11.55 2.01 -4.79
N ILE A 119 10.69 1.58 -3.85
CA ILE A 119 11.07 0.59 -2.84
C ILE A 119 11.23 -0.79 -3.47
N LEU A 120 10.36 -1.17 -4.41
CA LEU A 120 10.42 -2.49 -5.04
C LEU A 120 11.56 -2.63 -6.06
N SER A 121 12.09 -1.53 -6.60
CA SER A 121 13.26 -1.57 -7.49
C SER A 121 14.59 -1.56 -6.72
N ASP A 122 14.86 -0.48 -6.00
CA ASP A 122 16.18 -0.19 -5.40
C ASP A 122 16.19 -0.32 -3.87
N GLY A 123 15.12 -0.87 -3.34
CA GLY A 123 14.84 -0.83 -1.92
C GLY A 123 14.75 -2.19 -1.27
N SER A 124 14.20 -2.16 -0.06
CA SER A 124 13.72 -3.36 0.60
C SER A 124 12.59 -3.00 1.54
N GLU A 125 11.65 -3.91 1.69
CA GLU A 125 10.60 -3.87 2.68
C GLU A 125 10.72 -5.02 3.66
N TYR A 126 10.52 -4.73 4.94
CA TYR A 126 10.52 -5.77 5.96
C TYR A 126 9.63 -5.35 7.13
N GLN A 127 9.12 -6.37 7.82
CA GLN A 127 8.39 -6.22 9.06
C GLN A 127 9.10 -6.99 10.16
N TYR A 128 9.28 -6.35 11.30
CA TYR A 128 9.75 -7.01 12.52
C TYR A 128 8.90 -6.63 13.72
N TYR A 129 9.00 -7.43 14.79
CA TYR A 129 8.28 -7.19 16.04
C TYR A 129 9.23 -6.73 17.12
N HIS A 130 8.94 -5.59 17.73
CA HIS A 130 9.65 -5.11 18.91
C HIS A 130 8.66 -4.78 20.02
N ARG A 131 8.89 -5.33 21.22
CA ARG A 131 7.97 -5.21 22.38
C ARG A 131 6.50 -5.44 22.00
N CYS A 132 6.24 -6.49 21.21
CA CYS A 132 4.91 -6.87 20.73
C CYS A 132 4.23 -5.88 19.76
N THR A 133 4.96 -4.91 19.23
CA THR A 133 4.49 -3.98 18.21
C THR A 133 5.12 -4.32 16.87
N ALA A 134 4.31 -4.41 15.82
CA ALA A 134 4.79 -4.61 14.46
C ALA A 134 5.37 -3.30 13.93
N HIS A 135 6.62 -3.33 13.51
CA HIS A 135 7.31 -2.26 12.81
C HIS A 135 7.42 -2.64 11.36
N ALA A 136 6.79 -1.85 10.49
CA ALA A 136 6.79 -2.07 9.05
C ALA A 136 7.64 -0.97 8.41
N ILE A 137 8.62 -1.37 7.61
CA ILE A 137 9.64 -0.49 7.04
C ILE A 137 9.66 -0.67 5.53
N GLY A 138 9.77 0.45 4.83
CA GLY A 138 10.25 0.52 3.46
C GLY A 138 11.50 1.38 3.42
N GLU A 139 12.55 0.91 2.76
CA GLU A 139 13.78 1.67 2.55
C GLU A 139 14.16 1.72 1.08
N LEU A 140 14.71 2.85 0.65
CA LEU A 140 15.36 3.07 -0.64
C LEU A 140 16.86 3.28 -0.38
N ILE A 141 17.72 2.56 -1.13
CA ILE A 141 19.17 2.70 -1.05
C ILE A 141 19.67 3.15 -2.42
N ASN A 142 20.09 4.41 -2.55
CA ASN A 142 20.60 4.92 -3.81
C ASN A 142 21.73 5.95 -3.57
N SER A 143 22.57 6.19 -4.58
CA SER A 143 23.59 7.24 -4.56
C SER A 143 23.12 8.54 -5.21
N ASP A 144 22.04 8.49 -5.99
CA ASP A 144 21.40 9.65 -6.60
C ASP A 144 20.58 10.43 -5.56
N GLU A 145 21.07 11.61 -5.19
CA GLU A 145 20.41 12.50 -4.23
C GLU A 145 19.07 13.05 -4.75
N GLY A 146 18.92 13.22 -6.08
CA GLY A 146 17.67 13.64 -6.70
C GLY A 146 16.57 12.60 -6.54
N LEU A 147 16.92 11.32 -6.69
CA LEU A 147 15.98 10.22 -6.47
C LEU A 147 15.56 10.12 -4.99
N LEU A 148 16.52 10.28 -4.07
CA LEU A 148 16.26 10.27 -2.64
C LEU A 148 15.39 11.46 -2.21
N GLU A 149 15.60 12.65 -2.77
CA GLU A 149 14.75 13.81 -2.51
C GLU A 149 13.34 13.61 -3.08
N MET A 150 13.21 12.97 -4.24
CA MET A 150 11.91 12.60 -4.81
C MET A 150 11.16 11.66 -3.87
N PHE A 151 11.82 10.62 -3.36
CA PHE A 151 11.27 9.70 -2.37
C PHE A 151 10.86 10.42 -1.08
N ARG A 152 11.73 11.29 -0.53
CA ARG A 152 11.43 12.09 0.66
C ARG A 152 10.27 13.05 0.46
N GLY A 153 10.20 13.70 -0.71
CA GLY A 153 9.11 14.57 -1.10
C GLY A 153 7.77 13.83 -1.14
N ALA A 154 7.72 12.67 -1.78
CA ALA A 154 6.53 11.84 -1.87
C ALA A 154 6.07 11.35 -0.48
N CYS A 155 7.00 10.84 0.34
CA CYS A 155 6.71 10.44 1.71
C CYS A 155 6.16 11.60 2.57
N ARG A 156 6.72 12.82 2.48
CA ARG A 156 6.22 14.00 3.21
C ARG A 156 4.79 14.34 2.83
N LYS A 157 4.44 14.29 1.53
CA LYS A 157 3.06 14.51 1.06
C LYS A 157 2.08 13.46 1.60
N LEU A 158 2.53 12.22 1.77
CA LEU A 158 1.77 11.14 2.42
C LEU A 158 1.77 11.22 3.96
N GLY A 159 2.35 12.27 4.56
CA GLY A 159 2.42 12.42 6.02
C GLY A 159 3.34 11.40 6.69
N LEU A 160 4.31 10.85 5.95
CA LEU A 160 5.28 9.88 6.42
C LEU A 160 6.59 10.56 6.82
N SER A 161 7.12 10.15 7.97
CA SER A 161 8.46 10.55 8.42
C SER A 161 9.52 9.71 7.71
N VAL A 162 10.54 10.37 7.16
CA VAL A 162 11.69 9.70 6.54
C VAL A 162 12.94 9.92 7.39
N TYR A 163 13.66 8.85 7.67
CA TYR A 163 14.96 8.84 8.32
C TYR A 163 16.04 8.54 7.28
N THR A 164 17.11 9.33 7.25
CA THR A 164 18.22 9.17 6.32
C THR A 164 19.50 8.77 7.04
N ARG A 165 20.25 7.82 6.48
CA ARG A 165 21.59 7.47 6.95
C ARG A 165 22.53 7.14 5.80
N LEU A 166 23.80 7.51 5.93
CA LEU A 166 24.85 7.10 5.00
C LEU A 166 25.30 5.66 5.33
N LYS A 167 25.40 4.80 4.32
CA LYS A 167 25.89 3.41 4.45
C LYS A 167 26.73 3.01 3.25
N HIS A 168 28.00 2.66 3.47
CA HIS A 168 28.94 2.17 2.44
C HIS A 168 28.93 3.01 1.13
N LYS A 169 28.96 4.35 1.26
CA LYS A 169 28.94 5.34 0.16
C LYS A 169 27.59 5.56 -0.54
N CYS A 170 26.54 4.83 -0.19
CA CYS A 170 25.17 5.12 -0.63
C CYS A 170 24.37 5.75 0.50
N TRP A 171 23.37 6.55 0.15
CA TRP A 171 22.41 7.06 1.11
C TRP A 171 21.22 6.11 1.20
N ARG A 172 20.77 5.87 2.43
CA ARG A 172 19.56 5.12 2.72
C ARG A 172 18.50 6.07 3.23
N ALA A 173 17.35 6.10 2.57
CA ALA A 173 16.15 6.77 3.03
C ALA A 173 15.13 5.72 3.49
N GLN A 174 14.63 5.86 4.72
CA GLN A 174 13.79 4.85 5.37
C GLN A 174 12.51 5.50 5.91
N THR A 175 11.37 4.87 5.65
CA THR A 175 10.08 5.26 6.23
C THR A 175 9.47 4.09 7.00
N SER A 176 8.68 4.38 8.03
CA SER A 176 7.91 3.36 8.75
C SER A 176 6.42 3.65 8.66
N SER A 177 5.69 2.71 8.06
CA SER A 177 4.24 2.82 7.89
C SER A 177 3.61 1.45 7.70
N THR A 178 2.70 1.10 8.62
CA THR A 178 1.87 -0.11 8.51
C THR A 178 1.00 -0.09 7.26
N LEU A 179 0.45 1.08 6.89
CA LEU A 179 -0.39 1.21 5.72
C LEU A 179 0.42 1.00 4.43
N LEU A 180 1.60 1.63 4.33
CA LEU A 180 2.48 1.46 3.16
C LEU A 180 2.95 0.01 3.02
N TYR A 181 3.32 -0.64 4.13
CA TYR A 181 3.76 -2.03 4.09
C TYR A 181 2.66 -2.99 3.66
N LEU A 182 1.39 -2.73 4.02
CA LEU A 182 0.26 -3.51 3.48
C LEU A 182 0.22 -3.43 1.95
N LEU A 183 0.37 -2.22 1.40
CA LEU A 183 0.35 -1.99 -0.04
C LEU A 183 1.55 -2.65 -0.73
N LEU A 184 2.76 -2.54 -0.16
CA LEU A 184 3.96 -3.22 -0.67
C LEU A 184 3.81 -4.73 -0.65
N LYS A 185 3.30 -5.30 0.45
CA LYS A 185 3.13 -6.75 0.60
C LYS A 185 2.11 -7.34 -0.39
N ARG A 186 1.16 -6.54 -0.86
CA ARG A 186 0.06 -6.94 -1.76
C ARG A 186 0.07 -6.09 -3.04
N PHE A 187 1.25 -5.70 -3.50
CA PHE A 187 1.39 -4.72 -4.57
C PHE A 187 0.77 -5.20 -5.88
N ASP A 188 0.95 -6.49 -6.19
CA ASP A 188 0.45 -7.19 -7.37
C ASP A 188 -1.08 -7.19 -7.43
N GLU A 189 -1.75 -7.29 -6.29
CA GLU A 189 -3.21 -7.24 -6.18
C GLU A 189 -3.74 -5.80 -6.17
N PHE A 190 -3.02 -4.88 -5.52
CA PHE A 190 -3.42 -3.49 -5.36
C PHE A 190 -3.23 -2.70 -6.65
N ILE A 191 -2.04 -2.73 -7.25
CA ILE A 191 -1.65 -1.79 -8.29
C ILE A 191 -2.49 -1.98 -9.56
N ILE A 192 -2.80 -3.23 -9.92
CA ILE A 192 -3.59 -3.56 -11.12
C ILE A 192 -5.01 -3.00 -11.10
N LYS A 193 -5.54 -2.68 -9.90
CA LYS A 193 -6.90 -2.14 -9.69
C LYS A 193 -6.88 -0.67 -9.24
N ALA A 194 -5.70 -0.12 -8.95
CA ALA A 194 -5.56 1.26 -8.51
C ALA A 194 -5.90 2.25 -9.65
N PRO A 195 -6.16 3.53 -9.35
CA PRO A 195 -6.31 4.57 -10.37
C PRO A 195 -5.10 4.69 -11.31
N ALA A 196 -5.33 5.13 -12.55
CA ALA A 196 -4.32 5.15 -13.60
C ALA A 196 -3.08 6.02 -13.28
N ASP A 197 -3.26 7.11 -12.53
CA ASP A 197 -2.17 7.98 -12.06
C ASP A 197 -1.28 7.31 -11.01
N VAL A 198 -1.87 6.53 -10.10
CA VAL A 198 -1.14 5.67 -9.15
C VAL A 198 -0.36 4.59 -9.90
N GLN A 199 -1.00 3.92 -10.87
CA GLN A 199 -0.32 2.94 -11.71
C GLN A 199 0.86 3.55 -12.48
N TRP A 200 0.66 4.75 -13.06
CA TRP A 200 1.71 5.40 -13.84
C TRP A 200 2.91 5.81 -13.00
N THR A 201 2.65 6.38 -11.84
CA THR A 201 3.71 6.77 -10.91
C THR A 201 4.42 5.57 -10.30
N PHE A 202 3.75 4.43 -10.14
CA PHE A 202 4.37 3.16 -9.79
C PHE A 202 5.35 2.66 -10.85
N ILE A 203 4.91 2.60 -12.12
CA ILE A 203 5.79 2.20 -13.23
C ILE A 203 6.97 3.17 -13.34
N ARG A 204 6.72 4.48 -13.19
CA ARG A 204 7.78 5.49 -13.14
C ARG A 204 8.77 5.22 -12.00
N GLY A 205 8.29 4.86 -10.82
CA GLY A 205 9.14 4.51 -9.67
C GLY A 205 10.06 3.33 -9.99
N LEU A 206 9.49 2.24 -10.53
CA LEU A 206 10.27 1.06 -10.95
C LEU A 206 11.35 1.43 -11.97
N TRP A 207 11.00 2.24 -12.97
CA TRP A 207 11.95 2.70 -13.99
C TRP A 207 13.05 3.60 -13.47
N LEU A 208 12.76 4.44 -12.47
CA LEU A 208 13.76 5.34 -11.92
C LEU A 208 14.80 4.61 -11.04
N GLY A 209 14.47 3.44 -10.50
CA GLY A 209 15.44 2.62 -9.78
C GLY A 209 16.15 1.60 -10.67
N ASP A 210 15.40 0.65 -11.25
CA ASP A 210 15.96 -0.47 -12.03
C ASP A 210 16.28 -0.12 -13.49
N GLY A 211 15.81 1.04 -13.97
CA GLY A 211 15.87 1.37 -15.39
C GLY A 211 17.26 1.82 -15.83
N HIS A 212 17.82 1.12 -16.81
CA HIS A 212 18.89 1.66 -17.64
C HIS A 212 18.29 2.53 -18.77
N VAL A 213 18.50 3.85 -18.71
CA VAL A 213 18.06 4.77 -19.78
C VAL A 213 19.06 4.75 -20.94
N GLY A 214 18.89 3.79 -21.85
CA GLY A 214 19.56 3.75 -23.17
C GLY A 214 18.54 3.83 -24.32
N MET A 215 18.96 3.62 -25.58
CA MET A 215 18.06 3.60 -26.76
C MET A 215 16.98 2.49 -26.72
N LYS A 216 17.07 1.56 -25.75
CA LYS A 216 16.08 0.52 -25.47
C LYS A 216 15.74 0.55 -23.99
N VAL A 217 14.45 0.43 -23.68
CA VAL A 217 13.96 0.29 -22.30
C VAL A 217 14.10 -1.17 -21.89
N VAL A 218 14.91 -1.46 -20.85
CA VAL A 218 15.11 -2.80 -20.29
C VAL A 218 14.83 -2.75 -18.80
N LEU A 219 13.91 -3.60 -18.33
CA LEU A 219 13.66 -3.88 -16.92
C LEU A 219 14.37 -5.18 -16.57
N ILE A 220 15.27 -5.15 -15.58
CA ILE A 220 15.98 -6.33 -15.09
C ILE A 220 15.42 -6.65 -13.71
N ASN A 221 14.50 -7.61 -13.62
CA ASN A 221 14.00 -8.12 -12.34
C ASN A 221 14.65 -9.49 -12.05
N THR A 222 15.25 -9.64 -10.88
CA THR A 222 15.87 -10.90 -10.42
C THR A 222 14.90 -11.85 -9.70
N ASP A 223 13.65 -11.44 -9.45
CA ASP A 223 12.63 -12.31 -8.87
C ASP A 223 11.90 -13.16 -9.94
N LEU A 224 12.17 -14.46 -9.94
CA LEU A 224 11.62 -15.45 -10.89
C LEU A 224 10.17 -15.86 -10.59
N SER A 225 9.55 -15.36 -9.52
CA SER A 225 8.14 -15.66 -9.17
C SER A 225 7.13 -14.88 -10.03
N SER A 226 7.56 -13.83 -10.72
CA SER A 226 6.73 -13.07 -11.68
C SER A 226 6.89 -13.57 -13.12
N GLY A 227 6.50 -14.82 -13.36
CA GLY A 227 6.27 -15.35 -14.71
C GLY A 227 4.92 -14.92 -15.25
N ALA A 228 4.65 -13.61 -15.33
CA ALA A 228 3.46 -13.08 -15.99
C ALA A 228 3.86 -12.48 -17.33
N THR A 229 3.38 -13.11 -18.41
CA THR A 229 3.48 -12.63 -19.79
C THR A 229 2.80 -11.27 -19.90
N TRP A 230 3.60 -10.21 -19.98
CA TRP A 230 3.12 -8.89 -20.38
C TRP A 230 2.69 -8.93 -21.85
N PRO A 231 1.50 -8.43 -22.22
CA PRO A 231 1.14 -8.31 -23.63
C PRO A 231 2.01 -7.22 -24.27
N THR A 232 2.75 -7.60 -25.31
CA THR A 232 3.47 -6.66 -26.16
C THR A 232 2.49 -5.70 -26.86
N PRO A 233 2.80 -4.39 -26.94
CA PRO A 233 1.92 -3.37 -27.54
C PRO A 233 1.98 -3.38 -29.08
N SER A 234 1.85 -4.55 -29.71
CA SER A 234 1.81 -4.71 -31.17
C SER A 234 0.41 -5.07 -31.71
N ALA A 235 -0.64 -4.92 -30.90
CA ALA A 235 -2.02 -5.24 -31.28
C ALA A 235 -2.90 -3.99 -31.45
N LEU A 236 -2.39 -2.93 -32.09
CA LEU A 236 -3.21 -1.85 -32.66
C LEU A 236 -2.50 -1.31 -33.91
N GLY A 237 -2.96 -1.72 -35.08
CA GLY A 237 -2.45 -1.21 -36.36
C GLY A 237 -2.58 -2.21 -37.50
N GLY A 238 -3.82 -2.54 -37.88
CA GLY A 238 -4.08 -3.26 -39.12
C GLY A 238 -3.75 -2.39 -40.33
N CYS A 239 -2.84 -2.87 -41.16
CA CYS A 239 -2.73 -2.52 -42.58
C CYS A 239 -2.52 -3.83 -43.36
N GLY A 240 -3.42 -4.09 -44.31
CA GLY A 240 -3.56 -5.38 -44.99
C GLY A 240 -2.39 -5.77 -45.91
N PRO A 241 -2.39 -7.01 -46.41
CA PRO A 241 -1.31 -7.55 -47.21
C PRO A 241 -1.40 -7.05 -48.66
N HIS A 242 -0.38 -6.31 -49.11
CA HIS A 242 -0.12 -6.17 -50.55
C HIS A 242 0.60 -7.43 -51.05
N SER A 243 -0.14 -8.24 -51.80
CA SER A 243 0.37 -9.32 -52.62
C SER A 243 1.32 -8.76 -53.69
N ARG A 244 2.55 -9.29 -53.72
CA ARG A 244 3.53 -9.01 -54.79
C ARG A 244 3.47 -10.18 -55.77
N ILE A 245 2.74 -9.99 -56.86
CA ILE A 245 2.78 -10.87 -58.04
C ILE A 245 4.09 -10.60 -58.77
N ARG A 246 4.88 -11.65 -59.03
CA ARG A 246 5.99 -11.62 -60.00
C ARG A 246 5.39 -11.75 -61.40
N GLY A 247 5.82 -10.88 -62.31
CA GLY A 247 5.67 -11.03 -63.75
C GLY A 247 6.97 -10.58 -64.40
N ASP A 248 7.53 -11.50 -65.19
CA ASP A 248 8.57 -11.43 -66.23
C ASP A 248 9.94 -10.79 -65.92
#